data_AF-R7K6N7-F1
#
_entry.id   AF-R7K6N7-F1
#
_cell.length_a   1.000
_cell.length_b   1.000
_cell.length_c   1.000
_cell.angle_alpha   90.00
_cell.angle_beta   90.00
_cell.angle_gamma   90.00
#
_symmetry.space_group_name_H-M   'P 1'
#
loop_
_entity.id
_entity.type
_entity.pdbx_description
1 polymer ?
#
loop_
_entity_poly.entity_id
_entity_poly.type
_entity_poly.pdbx_seq_one_letter_code
_entity_poly.pdbx_strand_id
1 'polypeptide(L)'
;METKKDNLKKVKDNQADEPPLSETESKNASDDALPSETAEKSKEKAKSEKPKKKKGKKVPWPVKSLIITLILSSGFNILSELVVANLTLKTIFIAYILILVIVLISIIADIIGVAATSCDIQPFLAMAARKVKGAKMAVRIAKNRDVVNSVCSDIIGDICGIISGACGAAIITVMAISDSKINLIASVVCSTVIAALMITGKAMGKKLGLNKASQIVLGVAKVLSVFSKN
;
A
#
# COMPACT_ATOMS: atom_id res chain seq x y z
N MET A 1 4.86 30.72 -72.30
CA MET A 1 5.20 30.75 -70.87
C MET A 1 4.08 30.01 -70.12
N GLU A 2 3.97 28.68 -70.17
CA GLU A 2 4.94 27.61 -69.81
C GLU A 2 5.12 27.51 -68.28
N THR A 3 5.10 26.34 -67.64
CA THR A 3 4.95 24.94 -68.12
C THR A 3 4.24 24.13 -67.01
N LYS A 4 3.15 23.40 -67.31
CA LYS A 4 3.11 21.96 -67.64
C LYS A 4 3.58 21.02 -66.51
N LYS A 5 2.59 20.46 -65.81
CA LYS A 5 2.38 19.04 -65.42
C LYS A 5 3.61 18.18 -65.07
N ASP A 6 3.59 17.60 -63.86
CA ASP A 6 3.45 16.14 -63.64
C ASP A 6 2.79 15.92 -62.25
N ASN A 7 1.81 15.04 -62.03
CA ASN A 7 1.67 13.59 -62.24
C ASN A 7 2.43 12.72 -61.21
N LEU A 8 1.89 11.61 -60.67
CA LEU A 8 0.49 11.11 -60.67
C LEU A 8 0.30 9.97 -59.65
N LYS A 9 -0.64 10.12 -58.72
CA LYS A 9 -1.55 9.08 -58.17
C LYS A 9 -2.63 9.82 -57.35
N LYS A 10 -3.93 9.87 -57.72
CA LYS A 10 -4.84 8.85 -58.28
C LYS A 10 -4.97 7.71 -57.26
N VAL A 11 -6.13 7.43 -56.66
CA VAL A 11 -7.32 6.81 -57.29
C VAL A 11 -8.49 6.80 -56.27
N LYS A 12 -9.71 7.26 -56.65
CA LYS A 12 -11.06 6.91 -56.11
C LYS A 12 -11.41 7.27 -54.63
N ASP A 13 -12.68 7.31 -54.19
CA ASP A 13 -13.99 7.56 -54.84
C ASP A 13 -15.04 7.97 -53.77
N ASN A 14 -16.14 8.61 -54.21
CA ASN A 14 -17.38 8.81 -53.42
C ASN A 14 -18.34 7.60 -53.54
N GLN A 15 -19.12 7.34 -52.48
CA GLN A 15 -20.56 6.94 -52.39
C GLN A 15 -20.81 6.62 -50.88
N ALA A 16 -21.85 7.07 -50.16
CA ALA A 16 -23.31 6.97 -50.33
C ALA A 16 -23.80 5.49 -50.32
N ASP A 17 -24.96 5.11 -49.77
CA ASP A 17 -26.22 5.86 -49.55
C ASP A 17 -26.99 5.47 -48.24
N GLU A 18 -27.67 6.48 -47.65
CA GLU A 18 -29.06 6.51 -47.11
C GLU A 18 -29.61 5.72 -45.86
N PRO A 19 -30.76 6.15 -45.26
CA PRO A 19 -31.33 5.75 -43.95
C PRO A 19 -32.74 5.07 -44.13
N PRO A 20 -33.85 5.31 -43.38
CA PRO A 20 -34.15 5.83 -42.02
C PRO A 20 -35.15 4.95 -41.20
N LEU A 21 -35.86 5.56 -40.22
CA LEU A 21 -37.03 5.05 -39.44
C LEU A 21 -36.73 3.98 -38.36
N SER A 22 -37.54 3.81 -37.29
CA SER A 22 -38.88 4.34 -36.97
C SER A 22 -39.13 4.54 -35.45
N GLU A 23 -39.89 5.61 -35.10
CA GLU A 23 -41.01 5.61 -34.11
C GLU A 23 -40.79 5.29 -32.59
N THR A 24 -41.41 5.95 -31.60
CA THR A 24 -42.04 7.31 -31.47
C THR A 24 -42.18 7.66 -29.96
N GLU A 25 -42.18 8.96 -29.60
CA GLU A 25 -42.74 9.54 -28.34
C GLU A 25 -42.13 9.09 -26.97
N SER A 26 -42.40 9.73 -25.82
CA SER A 26 -42.61 11.16 -25.46
C SER A 26 -42.68 11.29 -23.92
N LYS A 27 -42.52 12.52 -23.38
CA LYS A 27 -42.57 12.95 -21.97
C LYS A 27 -41.35 12.50 -21.13
N ASN A 28 -40.58 13.34 -20.43
CA ASN A 28 -40.76 14.62 -19.69
C ASN A 28 -41.23 14.46 -18.23
N ALA A 29 -40.46 15.06 -17.30
CA ALA A 29 -40.68 15.14 -15.84
C ALA A 29 -40.71 13.78 -15.09
N SER A 30 -40.40 13.66 -13.80
CA SER A 30 -39.63 14.52 -12.88
C SER A 30 -39.19 13.70 -11.64
N ASP A 31 -38.11 14.14 -10.99
CA ASP A 31 -37.88 14.22 -9.54
C ASP A 31 -38.23 13.05 -8.57
N ASP A 32 -37.20 12.68 -7.80
CA ASP A 32 -37.21 12.31 -6.37
C ASP A 32 -38.01 11.10 -5.80
N ALA A 33 -37.21 10.11 -5.39
CA ALA A 33 -37.05 9.67 -3.98
C ALA A 33 -37.82 8.46 -3.38
N LEU A 34 -36.98 7.59 -2.75
CA LEU A 34 -37.25 6.77 -1.56
C LEU A 34 -38.10 5.45 -1.72
N PRO A 35 -38.11 4.52 -0.72
CA PRO A 35 -37.85 3.10 -1.04
C PRO A 35 -38.76 2.05 -0.35
N SER A 36 -38.73 0.80 -0.82
CA SER A 36 -38.96 -0.37 0.06
C SER A 36 -38.57 -1.74 -0.51
N GLU A 37 -37.98 -2.54 0.38
CA GLU A 37 -37.83 -4.00 0.46
C GLU A 37 -38.74 -5.00 -0.32
N THR A 38 -38.08 -6.07 -0.80
CA THR A 38 -38.41 -7.52 -0.55
C THR A 38 -39.42 -8.27 -1.48
N ALA A 39 -39.26 -9.62 -1.48
CA ALA A 39 -39.90 -10.70 -2.26
C ALA A 39 -39.28 -10.97 -3.66
N GLU A 40 -38.64 -12.11 -3.97
CA GLU A 40 -39.06 -13.54 -4.00
C GLU A 40 -39.84 -13.92 -5.29
N LYS A 41 -39.65 -15.07 -5.98
CA LYS A 41 -38.71 -16.23 -5.89
C LYS A 41 -39.01 -17.24 -7.04
N SER A 42 -38.07 -18.14 -7.36
CA SER A 42 -38.26 -19.59 -7.71
C SER A 42 -37.58 -20.08 -9.01
N LYS A 43 -36.57 -20.97 -8.99
CA LYS A 43 -36.57 -22.48 -8.90
C LYS A 43 -36.38 -23.11 -10.31
N GLU A 44 -35.75 -24.27 -10.54
CA GLU A 44 -35.01 -25.32 -9.77
C GLU A 44 -34.09 -26.08 -10.79
N LYS A 45 -33.22 -27.07 -10.53
CA LYS A 45 -33.00 -28.11 -9.49
C LYS A 45 -31.49 -28.21 -9.12
N ALA A 46 -31.08 -28.72 -7.95
CA ALA A 46 -30.74 -30.12 -7.58
C ALA A 46 -29.74 -30.85 -8.52
N LYS A 47 -28.76 -31.65 -8.04
CA LYS A 47 -28.53 -32.37 -6.77
C LYS A 47 -27.00 -32.46 -6.54
N SER A 48 -26.40 -32.37 -5.34
CA SER A 48 -26.51 -33.30 -4.20
C SER A 48 -25.79 -32.79 -2.95
N GLU A 49 -26.18 -33.25 -1.76
CA GLU A 49 -25.59 -32.84 -0.49
C GLU A 49 -24.37 -33.67 -0.03
N LYS A 50 -23.49 -33.05 0.77
CA LYS A 50 -22.57 -33.73 1.70
C LYS A 50 -22.48 -32.93 3.00
N PRO A 51 -22.53 -33.54 4.19
CA PRO A 51 -22.56 -32.82 5.47
C PRO A 51 -21.22 -32.14 5.76
N LYS A 52 -21.14 -30.83 5.46
CA LYS A 52 -19.96 -30.02 5.78
C LYS A 52 -19.91 -29.77 7.29
N LYS A 53 -19.11 -30.58 8.00
CA LYS A 53 -18.76 -30.41 9.43
C LYS A 53 -18.58 -28.91 9.76
N LYS A 54 -19.17 -28.45 10.87
CA LYS A 54 -19.03 -27.07 11.39
C LYS A 54 -17.54 -26.74 11.57
N LYS A 55 -16.91 -26.12 10.57
CA LYS A 55 -15.57 -25.56 10.71
C LYS A 55 -15.70 -24.38 11.67
N GLY A 56 -15.04 -24.46 12.83
CA GLY A 56 -14.98 -23.33 13.76
C GLY A 56 -14.56 -22.06 13.01
N LYS A 57 -15.27 -20.94 13.26
CA LYS A 57 -15.05 -19.69 12.52
C LYS A 57 -13.60 -19.26 12.69
N LYS A 58 -12.77 -19.50 11.67
CA LYS A 58 -11.45 -18.87 11.56
C LYS A 58 -11.69 -17.37 11.52
N VAL A 59 -11.12 -16.63 12.46
CA VAL A 59 -11.21 -15.16 12.44
C VAL A 59 -10.77 -14.66 11.07
N PRO A 60 -11.56 -13.78 10.41
CA PRO A 60 -11.19 -13.26 9.10
C PRO A 60 -9.90 -12.48 9.26
N TRP A 61 -8.99 -12.60 8.28
CA TRP A 61 -7.64 -12.04 8.42
C TRP A 61 -7.62 -10.54 8.81
N PRO A 62 -8.49 -9.66 8.27
CA PRO A 62 -8.58 -8.26 8.68
C PRO A 62 -8.89 -8.01 10.17
N VAL A 63 -9.64 -8.90 10.83
CA VAL A 63 -9.88 -8.79 12.29
C VAL A 63 -8.63 -9.19 13.08
N LYS A 64 -7.85 -10.14 12.56
CA LYS A 64 -6.56 -10.50 13.17
C LYS A 64 -5.52 -9.39 13.01
N SER A 65 -5.44 -8.74 11.84
CA SER A 65 -4.54 -7.59 11.67
C SER A 65 -4.96 -6.43 12.54
N LEU A 66 -6.25 -6.07 12.62
CA LEU A 66 -6.73 -5.01 13.51
C LEU A 66 -6.28 -5.20 14.97
N ILE A 67 -6.39 -6.42 15.51
CA ILE A 67 -5.95 -6.73 16.88
C ILE A 67 -4.41 -6.61 17.01
N ILE A 68 -3.65 -7.05 16.01
CA ILE A 68 -2.19 -6.91 15.99
C ILE A 68 -1.78 -5.44 15.91
N THR A 69 -2.39 -4.65 15.01
CA THR A 69 -2.19 -3.21 14.89
C THR A 69 -2.48 -2.51 16.20
N LEU A 70 -3.63 -2.77 16.83
CA LEU A 70 -4.02 -2.09 18.07
C LEU A 70 -3.00 -2.32 19.19
N ILE A 71 -2.57 -3.57 19.41
CA ILE A 71 -1.55 -3.90 20.42
C ILE A 71 -0.19 -3.25 20.08
N LEU A 72 0.22 -3.31 18.80
CA LEU A 72 1.49 -2.77 18.35
C LEU A 72 1.53 -1.24 18.44
N SER A 73 0.45 -0.57 18.02
CA SER A 73 0.25 0.87 18.13
C SER A 73 0.26 1.33 19.58
N SER A 74 -0.42 0.62 20.50
CA SER A 74 -0.38 0.99 21.94
C SER A 74 1.05 0.92 22.50
N GLY A 75 1.81 -0.14 22.20
CA GLY A 75 3.20 -0.26 22.64
C GLY A 75 4.13 0.80 22.04
N PHE A 76 4.00 1.06 20.73
CA PHE A 76 4.78 2.09 20.05
C PHE A 76 4.41 3.51 20.47
N ASN A 77 3.13 3.80 20.74
CA ASN A 77 2.71 5.11 21.21
C ASN A 77 3.31 5.41 22.58
N ILE A 78 3.24 4.48 23.55
CA ILE A 78 3.86 4.65 24.88
C ILE A 78 5.36 4.92 24.76
N LEU A 79 6.07 4.21 23.87
CA LEU A 79 7.50 4.44 23.62
C LEU A 79 7.76 5.81 22.99
N SER A 80 6.91 6.24 22.04
CA SER A 80 7.02 7.56 21.40
C SER A 80 6.71 8.70 22.38
N GLU A 81 5.66 8.57 23.18
CA GLU A 81 5.26 9.48 24.26
C GLU A 81 6.42 9.67 25.25
N LEU A 82 7.09 8.58 25.67
CA LEU A 82 8.25 8.64 26.55
C LEU A 82 9.44 9.37 25.94
N VAL A 83 9.72 9.17 24.65
CA VAL A 83 10.80 9.88 23.96
C VAL A 83 10.44 11.36 23.76
N VAL A 84 9.18 11.68 23.45
CA VAL A 84 8.67 13.06 23.29
C VAL A 84 8.66 13.82 24.63
N ALA A 85 8.28 13.17 25.73
CA ALA A 85 8.26 13.77 27.06
C ALA A 85 9.64 14.16 27.59
N ASN A 86 10.72 13.57 27.04
CA ASN A 86 12.10 13.93 27.34
C ASN A 86 12.69 15.02 26.40
N LEU A 87 11.88 15.61 25.51
CA LEU A 87 12.34 16.64 24.58
C LEU A 87 12.41 18.03 25.23
N THR A 88 13.62 18.43 25.60
CA THR A 88 13.97 19.84 25.85
C THR A 88 14.19 20.56 24.51
N LEU A 89 13.99 21.89 24.43
CA LEU A 89 14.21 22.68 23.19
C LEU A 89 15.57 22.42 22.50
N LYS A 90 16.64 22.19 23.29
CA LYS A 90 17.98 21.84 22.79
C LYS A 90 18.07 20.48 22.07
N THR A 91 17.04 19.64 22.18
CA THR A 91 16.97 18.28 21.61
C THR A 91 15.99 18.15 20.43
N ILE A 92 15.42 19.26 19.94
CA ILE A 92 14.56 19.26 18.73
C ILE A 92 15.26 18.60 17.52
N PHE A 93 16.58 18.79 17.36
CA PHE A 93 17.37 18.13 16.32
C PHE A 93 17.41 16.59 16.47
N ILE A 94 17.37 16.08 17.71
CA ILE A 94 17.32 14.64 18.01
C ILE A 94 15.93 14.08 17.71
N ALA A 95 14.86 14.81 18.04
CA ALA A 95 13.50 14.46 17.63
C ALA A 95 13.37 14.39 16.09
N TYR A 96 14.05 15.29 15.39
CA TYR A 96 14.09 15.31 13.94
C TYR A 96 14.83 14.10 13.33
N ILE A 97 15.97 13.73 13.90
CA ILE A 97 16.70 12.50 13.52
C ILE A 97 15.87 11.24 13.84
N LEU A 98 15.17 11.20 14.97
CA LEU A 98 14.27 10.09 15.33
C LEU A 98 13.18 9.89 14.26
N ILE A 99 12.52 10.97 13.84
CA ILE A 99 11.51 10.93 12.77
C ILE A 99 12.15 10.42 11.47
N LEU A 100 13.33 10.90 11.10
CA LEU A 100 14.06 10.43 9.90
C LEU A 100 14.33 8.91 9.97
N VAL A 101 14.75 8.38 11.12
CA VAL A 101 14.95 6.94 11.34
C VAL A 101 13.64 6.16 11.21
N ILE A 102 12.53 6.65 11.77
CA ILE A 102 11.20 6.04 11.64
C ILE A 102 10.75 5.99 10.16
N VAL A 103 10.97 7.07 9.41
CA VAL A 103 10.67 7.16 7.97
C VAL A 103 11.49 6.14 7.17
N LEU A 104 12.79 6.03 7.44
CA LEU A 104 13.65 5.03 6.79
C LEU A 104 13.19 3.59 7.08
N ILE A 105 12.80 3.29 8.32
CA ILE A 105 12.23 1.99 8.71
C ILE A 105 10.94 1.70 7.92
N SER A 106 10.03 2.67 7.77
CA SER A 106 8.79 2.47 7.00
C SER A 106 9.02 2.20 5.52
N ILE A 107 10.02 2.85 4.90
CA ILE A 107 10.37 2.65 3.49
C ILE A 107 11.02 1.27 3.30
N ILE A 108 11.88 0.84 4.23
CA ILE A 108 12.47 -0.50 4.23
C ILE A 108 11.38 -1.58 4.40
N ALA A 109 10.41 -1.37 5.29
CA ALA A 109 9.29 -2.28 5.49
C ALA A 109 8.38 -2.38 4.25
N ASP A 110 8.08 -1.26 3.59
CA ASP A 110 7.33 -1.22 2.33
C ASP A 110 8.05 -2.03 1.23
N ILE A 111 9.37 -1.82 1.05
CA ILE A 111 10.20 -2.58 0.12
C ILE A 111 10.16 -4.08 0.40
N ILE A 112 10.16 -4.49 1.68
CA ILE A 112 10.05 -5.91 2.07
C ILE A 112 8.67 -6.48 1.76
N GLY A 113 7.59 -5.73 2.01
CA GLY A 113 6.23 -6.13 1.68
C GLY A 113 6.03 -6.33 0.16
N VAL A 114 6.44 -5.34 -0.62
CA VAL A 114 6.37 -5.38 -2.10
C VAL A 114 7.27 -6.48 -2.67
N ALA A 115 8.46 -6.72 -2.09
CA ALA A 115 9.31 -7.84 -2.48
C ALA A 115 8.66 -9.20 -2.16
N ALA A 116 7.91 -9.31 -1.05
CA ALA A 116 7.21 -10.54 -0.67
C ALA A 116 5.98 -10.84 -1.54
N THR A 117 5.36 -9.84 -2.17
CA THR A 117 4.24 -10.03 -3.13
C THR A 117 4.68 -10.10 -4.58
N SER A 118 5.82 -9.53 -4.97
CA SER A 118 6.36 -9.64 -6.33
C SER A 118 7.21 -10.91 -6.56
N CYS A 119 7.61 -11.62 -5.50
CA CYS A 119 8.40 -12.83 -5.65
C CYS A 119 7.56 -14.08 -6.03
N ASP A 120 8.12 -14.91 -6.91
CA ASP A 120 7.60 -16.24 -7.23
C ASP A 120 8.17 -17.30 -6.27
N ILE A 121 7.44 -18.39 -6.05
CA ILE A 121 7.83 -19.45 -5.10
C ILE A 121 8.79 -20.49 -5.69
N GLN A 122 8.76 -20.72 -7.00
CA GLN A 122 9.62 -21.68 -7.73
C GLN A 122 11.13 -21.44 -7.50
N PRO A 123 11.68 -20.21 -7.62
CA PRO A 123 13.10 -19.99 -7.35
C PRO A 123 13.49 -20.32 -5.91
N PHE A 124 12.62 -20.07 -4.92
CA PHE A 124 12.90 -20.43 -3.53
C PHE A 124 12.82 -21.95 -3.28
N LEU A 125 11.93 -22.67 -3.98
CA LEU A 125 11.88 -24.14 -3.93
C LEU A 125 13.16 -24.76 -4.51
N ALA A 126 13.64 -24.27 -5.66
CA ALA A 126 14.91 -24.70 -6.25
C ALA A 126 16.10 -24.41 -5.32
N MET A 127 16.14 -23.23 -4.69
CA MET A 127 17.19 -22.88 -3.71
C MET A 127 17.08 -23.67 -2.40
N ALA A 128 15.87 -24.08 -1.98
CA ALA A 128 15.67 -24.96 -0.84
C ALA A 128 16.14 -26.40 -1.12
N ALA A 129 15.94 -26.91 -2.34
CA ALA A 129 16.49 -28.19 -2.79
C ALA A 129 18.03 -28.16 -2.79
N ARG A 130 18.64 -27.05 -3.27
CA ARG A 130 20.10 -26.79 -3.19
C ARG A 130 20.59 -26.42 -1.76
N LYS A 131 19.77 -26.64 -0.72
CA LYS A 131 20.08 -26.42 0.71
C LYS A 131 20.60 -25.01 1.07
N VAL A 132 20.23 -23.97 0.31
CA VAL A 132 20.69 -22.59 0.55
C VAL A 132 20.19 -22.07 1.92
N LYS A 133 21.10 -21.52 2.73
CA LYS A 133 20.78 -20.92 4.05
C LYS A 133 19.66 -19.86 3.90
N GLY A 134 18.60 -19.98 4.71
CA GLY A 134 17.41 -19.13 4.66
C GLY A 134 16.33 -19.54 3.65
N ALA A 135 16.60 -20.38 2.65
CA ALA A 135 15.63 -20.66 1.58
C ALA A 135 14.33 -21.32 2.08
N LYS A 136 14.39 -22.19 3.09
CA LYS A 136 13.20 -22.76 3.75
C LYS A 136 12.30 -21.69 4.39
N MET A 137 12.87 -20.58 4.87
CA MET A 137 12.12 -19.46 5.42
C MET A 137 11.59 -18.53 4.33
N ALA A 138 12.33 -18.34 3.23
CA ALA A 138 11.85 -17.62 2.06
C ALA A 138 10.60 -18.28 1.44
N VAL A 139 10.56 -19.62 1.37
CA VAL A 139 9.36 -20.38 0.96
C VAL A 139 8.17 -20.14 1.92
N ARG A 140 8.40 -20.01 3.23
CA ARG A 140 7.33 -19.66 4.20
C ARG A 140 6.81 -18.24 3.97
N ILE A 141 7.71 -17.27 3.77
CA ILE A 141 7.37 -15.87 3.49
C ILE A 141 6.54 -15.79 2.20
N ALA A 142 6.99 -16.42 1.11
CA ALA A 142 6.27 -16.45 -0.18
C ALA A 142 4.89 -17.13 -0.08
N LYS A 143 4.72 -18.17 0.75
CA LYS A 143 3.40 -18.79 1.02
C LYS A 143 2.45 -17.91 1.83
N ASN A 144 2.97 -16.92 2.55
CA ASN A 144 2.20 -15.98 3.35
C ASN A 144 2.34 -14.53 2.86
N ARG A 145 2.70 -14.35 1.58
CA ARG A 145 2.89 -13.08 0.87
C ARG A 145 1.91 -11.99 1.26
N ASP A 146 0.61 -12.27 1.25
CA ASP A 146 -0.43 -11.27 1.49
C ASP A 146 -0.46 -10.81 2.96
N VAL A 147 -0.12 -11.71 3.89
CA VAL A 147 0.03 -11.44 5.34
C VAL A 147 1.31 -10.66 5.62
N VAL A 148 2.40 -10.97 4.92
CA VAL A 148 3.69 -10.28 5.10
C VAL A 148 3.63 -8.87 4.50
N ASN A 149 3.03 -8.72 3.32
CA ASN A 149 2.85 -7.41 2.70
C ASN A 149 2.04 -6.49 3.59
N SER A 150 0.90 -6.95 4.08
CA SER A 150 0.00 -6.11 4.87
C SER A 150 0.52 -5.81 6.27
N VAL A 151 1.34 -6.69 6.87
CA VAL A 151 2.06 -6.34 8.11
C VAL A 151 3.16 -5.30 7.85
N CYS A 152 3.92 -5.40 6.74
CA CYS A 152 5.09 -4.56 6.52
C CYS A 152 4.82 -3.23 5.77
N SER A 153 3.96 -3.23 4.75
CA SER A 153 3.59 -2.01 3.99
C SER A 153 2.47 -1.25 4.68
N ASP A 154 1.44 -1.96 5.15
CA ASP A 154 0.22 -1.35 5.70
C ASP A 154 0.40 -1.11 7.21
N ILE A 155 0.36 -2.14 8.07
CA ILE A 155 0.42 -1.96 9.54
C ILE A 155 1.65 -1.16 9.99
N ILE A 156 2.86 -1.57 9.60
CA ILE A 156 4.09 -0.86 9.99
C ILE A 156 4.19 0.51 9.30
N GLY A 157 3.75 0.63 8.04
CA GLY A 157 3.79 1.90 7.31
C GLY A 157 2.85 2.95 7.91
N ASP A 158 1.62 2.56 8.25
CA ASP A 158 0.60 3.43 8.81
C ASP A 158 0.97 3.84 10.25
N ILE A 159 1.47 2.91 11.08
CA ILE A 159 1.97 3.22 12.43
C ILE A 159 3.13 4.21 12.37
N CYS A 160 4.13 3.97 11.51
CA CYS A 160 5.24 4.90 11.33
C CYS A 160 4.79 6.26 10.77
N GLY A 161 3.79 6.28 9.88
CA GLY A 161 3.18 7.51 9.36
C GLY A 161 2.49 8.33 10.44
N ILE A 162 1.62 7.70 11.23
CA ILE A 162 0.87 8.34 12.32
C ILE A 162 1.84 8.88 13.38
N ILE A 163 2.82 8.09 13.81
CA ILE A 163 3.81 8.52 14.82
C ILE A 163 4.69 9.66 14.28
N SER A 164 5.18 9.55 13.04
CA SER A 164 5.94 10.63 12.39
C SER A 164 5.13 11.93 12.31
N GLY A 165 3.83 11.84 12.03
CA GLY A 165 2.91 12.99 11.98
C GLY A 165 2.67 13.59 13.37
N ALA A 166 2.38 12.76 14.38
CA ALA A 166 2.15 13.19 15.75
C ALA A 166 3.38 13.87 16.36
N CYS A 167 4.57 13.28 16.22
CA CYS A 167 5.82 13.90 16.65
C CYS A 167 6.09 15.21 15.90
N GLY A 168 5.84 15.27 14.59
CA GLY A 168 5.95 16.50 13.81
C GLY A 168 5.04 17.62 14.32
N ALA A 169 3.76 17.31 14.57
CA ALA A 169 2.78 18.26 15.11
C ALA A 169 3.15 18.74 16.53
N ALA A 170 3.65 17.85 17.39
CA ALA A 170 4.15 18.22 18.72
C ALA A 170 5.35 19.19 18.64
N ILE A 171 6.32 18.92 17.75
CA ILE A 171 7.48 19.81 17.53
C ILE A 171 7.03 21.18 17.01
N ILE A 172 6.12 21.24 16.02
CA ILE A 172 5.56 22.50 15.51
C ILE A 172 4.86 23.28 16.63
N THR A 173 4.09 22.60 17.49
CA THR A 173 3.37 23.23 18.62
C THR A 173 4.33 23.85 19.63
N VAL A 174 5.36 23.12 20.06
CA VAL A 174 6.40 23.63 20.98
C VAL A 174 7.16 24.83 20.38
N MET A 175 7.45 24.79 19.08
CA MET A 175 8.12 25.89 18.37
C MET A 175 7.21 27.10 18.14
N ALA A 176 5.89 26.91 18.02
CA ALA A 176 4.92 27.99 17.93
C ALA A 176 4.74 28.75 19.26
N ILE A 177 4.72 28.03 20.39
CA ILE A 177 4.68 28.62 21.75
C ILE A 177 5.94 29.46 22.03
N SER A 178 7.03 29.23 21.30
CA SER A 178 8.30 29.96 21.46
C SER A 178 8.39 31.31 20.71
N ASP A 179 7.28 31.82 20.14
CA ASP A 179 7.07 33.09 19.37
C ASP A 179 8.07 33.41 18.22
N SER A 180 9.00 32.49 17.96
CA SER A 180 10.00 32.67 16.91
C SER A 180 9.41 32.25 15.56
N LYS A 181 8.77 33.20 14.87
CA LYS A 181 8.17 33.03 13.53
C LYS A 181 9.09 32.32 12.53
N ILE A 182 10.40 32.59 12.58
CA ILE A 182 11.42 31.92 11.75
C ILE A 182 11.50 30.42 12.05
N ASN A 183 11.49 30.04 13.34
CA ASN A 183 11.52 28.64 13.76
C ASN A 183 10.21 27.91 13.40
N LEU A 184 9.05 28.55 13.53
CA LEU A 184 7.76 27.98 13.10
C LEU A 184 7.78 27.66 11.60
N ILE A 185 8.19 28.62 10.76
CA ILE A 185 8.28 28.43 9.30
C ILE A 185 9.26 27.30 8.97
N ALA A 186 10.45 27.29 9.59
CA ALA A 186 11.42 26.23 9.40
C ALA A 186 10.84 24.84 9.76
N SER A 187 10.14 24.73 10.89
CA SER A 187 9.50 23.48 11.36
C SER A 187 8.43 22.95 10.40
N VAL A 188 7.59 23.83 9.84
CA VAL A 188 6.56 23.48 8.86
C VAL A 188 7.18 23.03 7.53
N VAL A 189 8.17 23.77 7.00
CA VAL A 189 8.91 23.38 5.78
C VAL A 189 9.57 22.02 5.98
N CYS A 190 10.23 21.82 7.11
CA CYS A 190 10.83 20.57 7.53
C CYS A 190 9.81 19.40 7.54
N SER A 191 8.69 19.53 8.26
CA SER A 191 7.65 18.50 8.31
C SER A 191 7.08 18.16 6.92
N THR A 192 6.90 19.18 6.06
CA THR A 192 6.46 19.01 4.68
C THR A 192 7.48 18.22 3.84
N VAL A 193 8.78 18.46 4.03
CA VAL A 193 9.86 17.69 3.38
C VAL A 193 9.88 16.24 3.87
N ILE A 194 9.63 15.96 5.15
CA ILE A 194 9.48 14.58 5.65
C ILE A 194 8.30 13.88 4.98
N ALA A 195 7.13 14.53 4.91
CA ALA A 195 5.94 13.95 4.29
C ALA A 195 6.18 13.64 2.79
N ALA A 196 6.76 14.58 2.05
CA ALA A 196 7.15 14.40 0.66
C ALA A 196 8.17 13.27 0.48
N LEU A 197 9.15 13.15 1.38
CA LEU A 197 10.14 12.07 1.38
C LEU A 197 9.52 10.70 1.67
N MET A 198 8.55 10.61 2.58
CA MET A 198 7.84 9.35 2.88
C MET A 198 7.02 8.87 1.68
N ILE A 199 6.25 9.77 1.04
CA ILE A 199 5.43 9.47 -0.14
C ILE A 199 6.32 9.05 -1.32
N THR A 200 7.36 9.85 -1.62
CA THR A 200 8.32 9.56 -2.70
C THR A 200 9.13 8.29 -2.43
N GLY A 201 9.49 8.07 -1.16
CA GLY A 201 10.22 6.89 -0.69
C GLY A 201 9.47 5.58 -0.92
N LYS A 202 8.16 5.52 -0.61
CA LYS A 202 7.32 4.35 -0.96
C LYS A 202 7.21 4.17 -2.49
N ALA A 203 7.08 5.26 -3.26
CA ALA A 203 7.01 5.18 -4.73
C ALA A 203 8.32 4.63 -5.36
N MET A 204 9.48 5.11 -4.92
CA MET A 204 10.78 4.58 -5.33
C MET A 204 11.01 3.15 -4.81
N GLY A 205 10.58 2.87 -3.58
CA GLY A 205 10.67 1.58 -2.91
C GLY A 205 10.01 0.46 -3.72
N LYS A 206 8.82 0.70 -4.28
CA LYS A 206 8.13 -0.26 -5.16
C LYS A 206 8.97 -0.70 -6.36
N LYS A 207 9.68 0.24 -7.02
CA LYS A 207 10.57 -0.06 -8.16
C LYS A 207 11.80 -0.88 -7.76
N LEU A 208 12.35 -0.63 -6.57
CA LEU A 208 13.46 -1.41 -6.00
C LEU A 208 13.02 -2.82 -5.56
N GLY A 209 11.86 -2.90 -4.88
CA GLY A 209 11.23 -4.13 -4.44
C GLY A 209 10.97 -5.10 -5.60
N LEU A 210 10.37 -4.62 -6.69
CA LEU A 210 10.18 -5.40 -7.92
C LEU A 210 11.51 -5.91 -8.52
N ASN A 211 12.47 -5.02 -8.76
CA ASN A 211 13.70 -5.36 -9.49
C ASN A 211 14.65 -6.28 -8.72
N LYS A 212 14.52 -6.40 -7.38
CA LYS A 212 15.35 -7.28 -6.54
C LYS A 212 14.56 -8.17 -5.58
N ALA A 213 13.27 -8.42 -5.86
CA ALA A 213 12.33 -9.15 -4.98
C ALA A 213 12.93 -10.41 -4.35
N SER A 214 13.44 -11.32 -5.19
CA SER A 214 14.01 -12.60 -4.76
C SER A 214 15.29 -12.46 -3.91
N GLN A 215 16.07 -11.38 -4.09
CA GLN A 215 17.26 -11.10 -3.28
C GLN A 215 16.88 -10.51 -1.92
N ILE A 216 15.92 -9.56 -1.91
CA ILE A 216 15.41 -8.90 -0.69
C ILE A 216 14.76 -9.92 0.24
N VAL A 217 13.84 -10.75 -0.30
CA VAL A 217 13.17 -11.81 0.47
C VAL A 217 14.17 -12.84 0.99
N LEU A 218 15.24 -13.17 0.24
CA LEU A 218 16.32 -14.03 0.76
C LEU A 218 17.18 -13.37 1.84
N GLY A 219 17.37 -12.05 1.79
CA GLY A 219 18.02 -11.29 2.87
C GLY A 219 17.24 -11.39 4.17
N VAL A 220 15.96 -10.99 4.14
CA VAL A 220 15.04 -11.09 5.28
C VAL A 220 14.92 -12.53 5.78
N ALA A 221 14.77 -13.51 4.88
CA ALA A 221 14.68 -14.92 5.23
C ALA A 221 15.97 -15.47 5.86
N LYS A 222 17.15 -14.95 5.50
CA LYS A 222 18.42 -15.30 6.17
C LYS A 222 18.46 -14.75 7.59
N VAL A 223 18.12 -13.47 7.79
CA VAL A 223 18.09 -12.84 9.12
C VAL A 223 17.11 -13.58 10.05
N LEU A 224 15.86 -13.79 9.62
CA LEU A 224 14.89 -14.57 10.40
C LEU A 224 15.32 -16.03 10.59
N SER A 225 16.06 -16.63 9.65
CA SER A 225 16.60 -17.99 9.77
C SER A 225 17.84 -18.09 10.68
N VAL A 226 18.42 -16.97 11.15
CA VAL A 226 19.40 -16.99 12.26
C VAL A 226 18.63 -17.02 13.58
N PHE A 227 17.73 -16.07 13.81
CA PHE A 227 16.90 -16.01 15.02
C PHE A 227 16.01 -17.25 15.22
N SER A 228 15.49 -17.86 14.15
CA SER A 228 14.65 -19.07 14.20
C SER A 228 15.44 -20.39 14.27
N LYS A 229 16.76 -20.36 14.49
CA LYS A 229 17.61 -21.56 14.53
C LYS A 229 18.47 -21.66 15.79
N ASN A 230 18.02 -20.98 16.84
CA ASN A 230 18.53 -21.02 18.21
C ASN A 230 17.39 -21.35 19.17
#